data_AF-A0A375YRK9-F1
#
_entry.id   AF-A0A375YRK9-F1
#
_cell.length_a   1.000
_cell.length_b   1.000
_cell.length_c   1.000
_cell.angle_alpha   90.00
_cell.angle_beta   90.00
_cell.angle_gamma   90.00
#
_symmetry.space_group_name_H-M   'P 1'
#
loop_
_entity.id
_entity.type
_entity.pdbx_description
1 polymer ?
#
loop_
_entity_poly.entity_id
_entity_poly.type
_entity_poly.pdbx_seq_one_letter_code
_entity_poly.pdbx_strand_id
1 'polypeptide(L)'
;MLKGFKEFISRGNVIDLAVAVVVGAAFTGLVTAFTENVVQPLVDRIGAGPDTEYGILKIPLGADQFVDLNAVLSAAINFLIVAAVIYFVIVAPFKKLKERDAKVESSETELTLLTEIRDLLQAQSDGTVTTKNHTEQDAPPTDR
;
A
#
# COMPACT_ATOMS: atom_id res chain seq x y z
N MET A 1 8.63 -16.45 -32.36
CA MET A 1 8.23 -16.86 -31.00
C MET A 1 9.11 -16.19 -29.93
N LEU A 2 10.40 -16.52 -29.83
CA LEU A 2 11.31 -15.95 -28.80
C LEU A 2 11.40 -14.41 -28.80
N LYS A 3 11.41 -13.77 -29.98
CA LYS A 3 11.45 -12.30 -30.11
C LYS A 3 10.16 -11.64 -29.57
N GLY A 4 8.99 -12.20 -29.92
CA GLY A 4 7.70 -11.73 -29.41
C GLY A 4 7.49 -12.00 -27.92
N PHE A 5 8.08 -13.07 -27.38
CA PHE A 5 8.10 -13.33 -25.94
C PHE A 5 8.98 -12.31 -25.19
N LYS A 6 10.19 -12.03 -25.69
CA LYS A 6 11.05 -10.97 -25.14
C LYS A 6 10.34 -9.61 -25.14
N GLU A 7 9.62 -9.30 -26.21
CA GLU A 7 8.88 -8.05 -26.41
C GLU A 7 7.61 -7.94 -25.55
N PHE A 8 7.04 -9.08 -25.15
CA PHE A 8 5.95 -9.18 -24.20
C PHE A 8 6.45 -8.98 -22.75
N ILE A 9 7.54 -9.66 -22.39
CA ILE A 9 8.14 -9.55 -21.05
C ILE A 9 8.75 -8.16 -20.85
N SER A 10 9.37 -7.56 -21.87
CA SER A 10 9.94 -6.21 -21.76
C SER A 10 8.91 -5.10 -21.52
N ARG A 11 7.61 -5.42 -21.51
CA ARG A 11 6.58 -4.49 -21.00
C ARG A 11 6.71 -4.44 -19.48
N GLY A 12 7.17 -3.29 -18.94
CA GLY A 12 7.46 -3.11 -17.51
C GLY A 12 6.33 -3.59 -16.58
N ASN A 13 5.08 -3.32 -16.94
CA ASN A 13 3.91 -3.77 -16.17
C ASN A 13 3.82 -5.29 -15.95
N VAL A 14 4.35 -6.11 -16.87
CA VAL A 14 4.32 -7.58 -16.75
C VAL A 14 5.44 -8.08 -15.84
N ILE A 15 6.64 -7.49 -15.94
CA ILE A 15 7.77 -7.83 -15.06
C ILE A 15 7.45 -7.46 -13.62
N ASP A 16 6.94 -6.25 -13.38
CA ASP A 16 6.65 -5.77 -12.02
C ASP A 16 5.60 -6.65 -11.34
N LEU A 17 4.54 -7.02 -12.08
CA LEU A 17 3.52 -7.94 -11.58
C LEU A 17 4.10 -9.34 -11.32
N ALA A 18 4.92 -9.87 -12.22
CA ALA A 18 5.55 -11.17 -12.05
C ALA A 18 6.47 -11.21 -10.82
N VAL A 19 7.28 -10.17 -10.61
CA VAL A 19 8.15 -10.04 -9.44
C VAL A 19 7.31 -9.95 -8.16
N ALA A 20 6.25 -9.14 -8.15
CA ALA A 20 5.37 -9.01 -6.99
C ALA A 20 4.74 -10.36 -6.59
N VAL A 21 4.27 -11.16 -7.54
CA VAL A 21 3.68 -12.48 -7.28
C VAL A 21 4.72 -13.46 -6.74
N VAL A 22 5.91 -13.54 -7.35
CA VAL A 22 6.97 -14.47 -6.91
C VAL A 22 7.48 -14.13 -5.51
N VAL A 23 7.72 -12.85 -5.25
CA VAL A 23 8.18 -12.39 -3.92
C VAL A 23 7.08 -12.61 -2.88
N GLY A 24 5.82 -12.33 -3.21
CA GLY A 24 4.69 -12.59 -2.31
C GLY A 24 4.54 -14.06 -1.94
N ALA A 25 4.67 -14.96 -2.93
CA ALA A 25 4.62 -16.40 -2.71
C ALA A 25 5.79 -16.90 -1.83
N ALA A 26 7.02 -16.44 -2.12
CA ALA A 26 8.20 -16.81 -1.35
C ALA A 26 8.11 -16.33 0.11
N PHE A 27 7.64 -15.10 0.32
CA PHE A 27 7.47 -14.56 1.67
C PHE A 27 6.39 -15.30 2.45
N THR A 28 5.27 -15.63 1.80
CA THR A 28 4.21 -16.44 2.41
C THR A 28 4.76 -17.79 2.86
N GLY A 29 5.53 -18.47 1.98
CA GLY A 29 6.19 -19.73 2.33
C GLY A 29 7.13 -19.63 3.54
N LEU A 30 7.89 -18.54 3.64
CA LEU A 30 8.77 -18.29 4.79
C LEU A 30 7.99 -18.14 6.10
N VAL A 31 6.91 -17.35 6.08
CA VAL A 31 6.09 -17.11 7.27
C VAL A 31 5.33 -18.37 7.68
N THR A 32 4.79 -19.12 6.71
CA THR A 32 4.15 -20.42 6.94
C THR A 32 5.14 -21.39 7.58
N ALA A 33 6.34 -21.55 7.02
CA ALA A 33 7.35 -22.44 7.56
C ALA A 33 7.76 -22.04 8.99
N PHE A 34 7.92 -20.75 9.27
CA PHE A 34 8.20 -20.28 10.63
C PHE A 34 7.05 -20.63 11.59
N THR A 35 5.81 -20.40 11.17
CA THR A 35 4.66 -20.63 12.04
C THR A 35 4.42 -22.12 12.29
N GLU A 36 4.56 -22.96 11.27
CA GLU A 36 4.45 -24.42 11.39
C GLU A 36 5.57 -25.03 12.23
N ASN A 37 6.82 -24.58 12.06
CA ASN A 37 7.95 -25.23 12.72
C ASN A 37 8.31 -24.64 14.09
N VAL A 38 7.92 -23.40 14.38
CA VAL A 38 8.30 -22.71 15.63
C VAL A 38 7.09 -22.43 16.51
N VAL A 39 5.98 -21.98 15.92
CA VAL A 39 4.82 -21.53 16.69
C VAL A 39 3.88 -22.69 17.00
N GLN A 40 3.52 -23.51 16.01
CA GLN A 40 2.59 -24.63 16.22
C GLN A 40 3.08 -25.58 17.32
N PRO A 41 4.35 -26.02 17.40
CA PRO A 41 4.81 -26.89 18.48
C PRO A 41 4.68 -26.27 19.88
N LEU A 42 4.75 -24.93 19.99
CA LEU A 42 4.54 -24.23 21.25
C LEU A 42 3.05 -24.15 21.62
N VAL A 43 2.18 -23.97 20.62
CA VAL A 43 0.72 -24.00 20.76
C VAL A 43 0.22 -25.41 21.08
N ASP A 44 0.83 -26.42 20.49
CA ASP A 44 0.51 -27.83 20.74
C ASP A 44 0.89 -28.21 22.17
N ARG A 45 2.04 -27.70 22.67
CA ARG A 45 2.49 -27.94 24.04
C ARG A 45 1.57 -27.35 25.11
N ILE A 46 0.85 -26.27 24.82
CA ILE A 46 -0.14 -25.69 25.75
C ILE A 46 -1.52 -26.37 25.65
N GLY A 47 -1.64 -27.45 24.87
CA GLY A 47 -2.86 -28.25 24.74
C GLY A 47 -3.86 -27.74 23.70
N ALA A 48 -3.50 -26.72 22.91
CA ALA A 48 -4.30 -26.19 21.80
C ALA A 48 -3.86 -26.74 20.43
N GLY A 49 -3.27 -27.94 20.43
CA GLY A 49 -2.80 -28.62 19.23
C GLY A 49 -3.78 -29.66 18.68
N PRO A 50 -3.77 -29.93 17.37
CA PRO A 50 -4.67 -30.90 16.75
C PRO A 50 -4.59 -32.31 17.39
N ASP A 51 -3.45 -32.65 17.99
CA ASP A 51 -3.19 -33.95 18.63
C ASP A 51 -3.48 -33.99 20.14
N THR A 52 -4.02 -32.93 20.77
CA THR A 52 -4.37 -33.03 22.19
C THR A 52 -5.55 -33.98 22.39
N GLU A 53 -5.26 -35.17 22.93
CA GLU A 53 -6.22 -36.24 23.25
C GLU A 53 -7.24 -35.85 24.33
N TYR A 54 -7.04 -34.70 24.98
CA TYR A 54 -7.93 -34.12 25.98
C TYR A 54 -8.44 -32.75 25.53
N GLY A 55 -9.57 -32.72 24.83
CA GLY A 55 -10.26 -31.47 24.47
C GLY A 55 -11.75 -31.68 24.31
N ILE A 56 -12.54 -30.82 24.98
CA ILE A 56 -14.02 -30.74 24.98
C ILE A 56 -14.63 -30.57 23.57
N LEU A 57 -13.81 -30.48 22.53
CA LEU A 57 -14.21 -30.08 21.19
C LEU A 57 -13.95 -31.14 20.10
N LYS A 58 -13.57 -32.37 20.44
CA LYS A 58 -13.73 -33.49 19.49
C LYS A 58 -15.19 -33.93 19.57
N ILE A 59 -16.04 -33.43 18.68
CA ILE A 59 -17.42 -33.89 18.59
C ILE A 59 -17.40 -35.14 17.69
N PRO A 60 -17.67 -36.35 18.24
CA PRO A 60 -17.80 -37.54 17.41
C PRO A 60 -19.12 -37.45 16.63
N LEU A 61 -19.06 -37.54 15.31
CA LEU A 61 -20.28 -37.62 14.47
C LEU A 61 -20.70 -39.07 14.17
N GLY A 62 -19.94 -40.06 14.67
CA GLY A 62 -20.15 -41.50 14.44
C GLY A 62 -19.35 -42.02 13.24
N ALA A 63 -18.82 -43.24 13.38
CA ALA A 63 -17.94 -43.93 12.42
C ALA A 63 -16.69 -43.13 12.01
N ASP A 64 -15.61 -43.24 12.80
CA ASP A 64 -14.25 -42.70 12.56
C ASP A 64 -14.10 -41.22 12.11
N GLN A 65 -15.19 -40.47 12.02
CA GLN A 65 -15.20 -39.05 11.70
C GLN A 65 -15.37 -38.22 12.97
N PHE A 66 -14.37 -37.38 13.21
CA PHE A 66 -14.32 -36.39 14.28
C PHE A 66 -14.24 -35.00 13.68
N VAL A 67 -14.93 -34.02 14.28
CA VAL A 67 -14.70 -32.61 13.96
C VAL A 67 -13.65 -32.10 14.94
N ASP A 68 -12.46 -31.77 14.42
CA ASP A 68 -11.36 -31.22 15.20
C ASP A 68 -11.42 -29.70 15.22
N LEU A 69 -12.21 -29.15 16.15
CA LEU A 69 -12.24 -27.71 16.41
C LEU A 69 -10.88 -27.20 16.91
N ASN A 70 -10.01 -28.10 17.39
CA ASN A 70 -8.64 -27.78 17.77
C ASN A 70 -7.76 -27.41 16.57
N ALA A 71 -7.95 -28.10 15.43
CA ALA A 71 -7.29 -27.74 14.18
C ALA A 71 -7.74 -26.35 13.69
N VAL A 72 -9.02 -26.01 13.87
CA VAL A 72 -9.55 -24.69 13.52
C VAL A 72 -8.97 -23.59 14.42
N LEU A 73 -8.85 -23.86 15.73
CA LEU A 73 -8.24 -22.91 16.66
C LEU A 73 -6.75 -22.69 16.37
N SER A 74 -6.00 -23.78 16.14
CA SER A 74 -4.59 -23.70 15.73
C SER A 74 -4.41 -22.93 14.42
N ALA A 75 -5.26 -23.21 13.42
CA ALA A 75 -5.27 -22.46 12.15
C ALA A 75 -5.59 -20.97 12.35
N ALA A 76 -6.52 -20.63 13.24
CA ALA A 76 -6.85 -19.25 13.57
C ALA A 76 -5.68 -18.51 14.27
N ILE A 77 -4.98 -19.18 15.19
CA ILE A 77 -3.78 -18.64 15.86
C ILE A 77 -2.66 -18.42 14.83
N ASN A 78 -2.42 -19.40 13.96
CA ASN A 78 -1.47 -19.31 12.85
C ASN A 78 -1.78 -18.10 11.96
N PHE A 79 -3.02 -17.96 11.51
CA PHE A 79 -3.47 -16.82 10.71
C PHE A 79 -3.21 -15.47 11.40
N LEU A 80 -3.53 -15.37 12.70
CA LEU A 80 -3.29 -14.16 13.48
C LEU A 80 -1.81 -13.78 13.56
N ILE A 81 -0.93 -14.78 13.74
CA ILE A 81 0.52 -14.56 13.80
C ILE A 81 1.09 -14.16 12.44
N VAL A 82 0.70 -14.84 11.36
CA VAL A 82 1.09 -14.47 9.99
C VAL A 82 0.66 -13.03 9.70
N ALA A 83 -0.59 -12.67 10.02
CA ALA A 83 -1.10 -11.31 9.85
C ALA A 83 -0.31 -10.28 10.68
N ALA A 84 0.03 -10.61 11.93
CA ALA A 84 0.82 -9.73 12.80
C ALA A 84 2.24 -9.51 12.25
N VAL A 85 2.91 -10.56 11.76
CA VAL A 85 4.25 -10.47 11.16
C VAL A 85 4.22 -9.62 9.89
N ILE A 86 3.26 -9.87 8.98
CA ILE A 86 3.10 -9.06 7.77
C ILE A 86 2.84 -7.58 8.14
N TYR A 87 1.99 -7.34 9.14
CA TYR A 87 1.70 -5.98 9.59
C TYR A 87 2.94 -5.27 10.12
N PHE A 88 3.72 -5.90 11.00
CA PHE A 88 4.89 -5.27 11.60
C PHE A 88 6.07 -5.11 10.63
N VAL A 89 6.30 -6.09 9.75
CA VAL A 89 7.47 -6.10 8.85
C VAL A 89 7.22 -5.28 7.58
N ILE A 90 5.99 -5.27 7.05
CA ILE A 90 5.68 -4.60 5.78
C ILE A 90 4.82 -3.37 6.01
N VAL A 91 3.66 -3.51 6.66
CA VAL A 91 2.66 -2.43 6.75
C VAL A 91 3.14 -1.27 7.63
N ALA A 92 3.71 -1.55 8.80
CA ALA A 92 4.17 -0.54 9.75
C ALA A 92 5.30 0.34 9.20
N PRO A 93 6.39 -0.20 8.61
CA PRO A 93 7.41 0.65 7.99
C PRO A 93 6.89 1.38 6.75
N PHE A 94 6.04 0.74 5.94
CA PHE A 94 5.45 1.39 4.76
C PHE A 94 4.56 2.57 5.15
N LYS A 95 3.76 2.45 6.21
CA LYS A 95 3.01 3.57 6.79
C LYS A 95 3.94 4.68 7.29
N LYS A 96 4.99 4.32 8.04
CA LYS A 96 5.98 5.29 8.53
C LYS A 96 6.72 6.03 7.42
N LEU A 97 7.05 5.37 6.32
CA LEU A 97 7.71 5.97 5.17
C LEU A 97 6.74 6.89 4.41
N LYS A 98 5.54 6.39 4.13
CA LYS A 98 4.50 7.17 3.44
C LYS A 98 4.09 8.42 4.22
N GLU A 99 4.05 8.39 5.55
CA GLU A 99 3.81 9.59 6.38
C GLU A 99 4.97 10.61 6.33
N ARG A 100 6.19 10.17 6.01
CA ARG A 100 7.34 11.06 5.81
C ARG A 100 7.37 11.65 4.41
N ASP A 101 7.02 10.86 3.39
CA ASP A 101 7.02 11.30 1.99
C ASP A 101 5.76 12.12 1.64
N ALA A 102 4.59 11.76 2.16
CA ALA A 102 3.34 12.49 1.93
C ALA A 102 3.33 13.91 2.55
N LYS A 103 4.24 14.17 3.50
CA LYS A 103 4.40 15.51 4.09
C LYS A 103 5.29 16.43 3.24
N VAL A 104 6.11 15.88 2.33
CA VAL A 104 7.17 16.64 1.65
C VAL A 104 6.93 16.75 0.14
N GLU A 105 6.41 15.70 -0.54
CA GLU A 105 6.45 15.67 -2.00
C GLU A 105 5.19 16.23 -2.70
N SER A 106 3.98 15.88 -2.23
CA SER A 106 2.76 16.17 -3.00
C SER A 106 2.14 17.53 -2.69
N SER A 107 2.08 17.94 -1.42
CA SER A 107 1.47 19.23 -1.09
C SER A 107 2.40 20.40 -1.36
N GLU A 108 3.70 20.29 -1.06
CA GLU A 108 4.61 21.44 -1.22
C GLU A 108 4.87 21.75 -2.70
N THR A 109 5.09 20.74 -3.54
CA THR A 109 5.29 20.93 -4.99
C THR A 109 4.04 21.46 -5.66
N GLU A 110 2.87 20.88 -5.37
CA GLU A 110 1.60 21.31 -5.99
C GLU A 110 1.18 22.72 -5.52
N LEU A 111 1.33 23.03 -4.23
CA LEU A 111 1.05 24.38 -3.70
C LEU A 111 2.04 25.44 -4.19
N THR A 112 3.31 25.08 -4.41
CA THR A 112 4.30 25.98 -5.00
C THR A 112 3.93 26.30 -6.45
N LEU A 113 3.60 25.28 -7.26
CA LEU A 113 3.16 25.46 -8.64
C LEU A 113 1.86 26.29 -8.72
N LEU A 114 0.90 26.05 -7.83
CA LEU A 114 -0.34 26.84 -7.75
C LEU A 114 -0.08 28.31 -7.38
N THR A 115 0.92 28.57 -6.53
CA THR A 115 1.32 29.92 -6.14
C THR A 115 2.00 30.64 -7.30
N GLU A 116 2.92 29.97 -7.99
CA GLU A 116 3.56 30.51 -9.21
C GLU A 116 2.54 30.80 -10.30
N ILE A 117 1.57 29.91 -10.55
CA ILE A 117 0.49 30.12 -11.52
C ILE A 117 -0.38 31.31 -11.14
N ARG A 118 -0.74 31.46 -9.85
CA ARG A 118 -1.52 32.62 -9.37
C ARG A 118 -0.77 33.93 -9.62
N ASP A 119 0.51 33.96 -9.29
CA ASP A 119 1.33 35.17 -9.40
C ASP A 119 1.55 35.55 -10.87
N LEU A 120 1.74 34.57 -11.76
CA LEU A 120 1.79 34.77 -13.22
C LEU A 120 0.45 35.27 -13.78
N LEU A 121 -0.67 34.72 -13.31
CA LEU A 121 -2.00 35.15 -13.75
C LEU A 121 -2.34 36.57 -13.27
N GLN A 122 -1.93 36.91 -12.04
CA GLN A 122 -2.10 38.26 -11.51
C GLN A 122 -1.23 39.27 -12.26
N ALA A 123 0.03 38.94 -12.55
CA ALA A 123 0.91 39.77 -13.36
C ALA A 123 0.36 40.00 -14.79
N GLN A 124 -0.26 38.98 -15.40
CA GLN A 124 -0.93 39.11 -16.69
C GLN A 124 -2.21 39.97 -16.62
N SER A 125 -2.95 39.86 -15.52
CA SER A 125 -4.15 40.68 -15.27
C SER A 125 -3.79 42.16 -15.09
N ASP A 126 -2.77 42.47 -14.29
CA ASP A 126 -2.33 43.85 -14.04
C ASP A 126 -1.74 44.52 -15.30
N GLY A 127 -0.98 43.77 -16.12
CA GLY A 127 -0.48 44.29 -17.40
C GLY A 127 -1.60 44.66 -18.40
N THR A 128 -2.77 44.03 -18.28
CA THR A 128 -3.94 44.34 -19.11
C THR A 128 -4.67 45.61 -18.63
N VAL A 129 -4.54 45.98 -17.36
CA VAL A 129 -5.15 47.18 -16.76
C VAL A 129 -4.32 48.44 -17.06
N THR A 130 -2.98 48.36 -17.01
CA THR A 130 -2.12 49.53 -17.28
C THR A 130 -2.17 50.02 -18.74
N THR A 131 -2.41 49.12 -19.70
CA THR A 131 -2.46 49.47 -21.13
C THR A 131 -3.76 50.22 -21.52
N LYS A 132 -4.84 50.11 -20.74
CA LYS A 132 -6.10 50.83 -21.02
C LYS A 132 -6.15 52.28 -20.50
N ASN A 133 -5.27 52.65 -19.57
CA ASN A 133 -5.34 53.97 -18.92
C ASN A 133 -4.42 55.04 -19.54
N HIS A 134 -3.64 54.72 -20.57
CA HIS A 134 -2.67 55.66 -21.17
C HIS A 134 -3.13 56.33 -22.48
N THR A 135 -4.35 56.10 -22.97
CA THR A 135 -4.79 56.65 -24.26
C THR A 135 -5.72 57.87 -24.17
N GLU A 136 -6.11 58.34 -22.97
CA GLU A 136 -7.16 59.38 -22.83
C GLU A 136 -6.69 60.70 -22.20
N GLN A 137 -5.39 60.85 -21.92
CA GLN A 137 -4.85 62.04 -21.25
C GLN A 137 -3.70 62.70 -22.04
N ASP A 138 -3.95 63.04 -23.31
CA ASP A 138 -3.05 63.93 -24.06
C ASP A 138 -3.77 64.70 -25.19
N ALA A 139 -4.98 65.21 -24.91
CA ALA A 139 -5.62 66.21 -25.77
C ALA A 139 -5.15 67.62 -25.34
N PRO A 140 -4.51 68.42 -26.21
CA PRO A 140 -4.03 69.74 -25.86
C PRO A 140 -5.19 70.71 -25.57
N PRO A 141 -5.04 71.65 -24.61
CA PRO A 141 -6.05 72.68 -24.39
C PRO A 141 -6.01 73.68 -25.55
N THR A 142 -7.07 73.74 -26.36
CA THR A 142 -7.27 74.82 -27.32
C THR A 142 -7.79 76.05 -26.57
N ASP A 143 -6.89 76.99 -26.30
CA ASP A 143 -7.18 78.34 -25.84
C ASP A 143 -7.24 79.29 -27.05
N ARG A 144 -8.29 80.12 -27.10
CA ARG A 144 -8.68 81.15 -28.09
C ARG A 144 -9.48 80.74 -29.33
#